data_AF-A0A654BI21-F1
#
_entry.id   AF-A0A654BI21-F1
#
_cell.length_a   1.000
_cell.length_b   1.000
_cell.length_c   1.000
_cell.angle_alpha   90.00
_cell.angle_beta   90.00
_cell.angle_gamma   90.00
#
_symmetry.space_group_name_H-M   'P 1'
#
loop_
_entity.id
_entity.type
_entity.pdbx_description
1 polymer ?
#
loop_
_entity_poly.entity_id
_entity_poly.type
_entity_poly.pdbx_seq_one_letter_code
_entity_poly.pdbx_strand_id
1 'polypeptide(L)' 'MSAMRDTYITRVAQGGCFVCHGSLAKWAGPNAQGVAARHHDATGHRTWCDVTMCVTYGSAPADDRQTDIEDAIGGAA' A
#
# COMPACT_ATOMS: atom_id res chain seq x y z
N MET A 1 -9.80 9.50 -30.29
CA MET A 1 -9.53 8.42 -29.32
C MET A 1 -8.86 9.05 -28.12
N SER A 2 -9.52 9.17 -26.97
CA SER A 2 -8.84 9.65 -25.74
C SER A 2 -7.75 8.66 -25.36
N ALA A 3 -6.55 9.17 -25.11
CA ALA A 3 -5.48 8.36 -24.53
C ALA A 3 -5.98 7.74 -23.21
N MET A 4 -5.77 6.43 -23.06
CA MET A 4 -6.13 5.70 -21.85
C MET A 4 -5.16 6.12 -20.75
N ARG A 5 -5.67 6.63 -19.62
CA ARG A 5 -4.79 7.04 -18.51
C ARG A 5 -4.14 5.81 -17.88
N ASP A 6 -2.86 5.94 -17.56
CA ASP A 6 -2.19 4.97 -16.69
C ASP A 6 -2.88 4.98 -15.33
N THR A 7 -3.13 3.79 -14.78
CA THR A 7 -3.74 3.61 -13.46
C THR A 7 -2.97 2.54 -12.73
N TYR A 8 -2.40 2.90 -11.58
CA TYR A 8 -1.70 1.97 -10.71
C TYR A 8 -2.46 1.83 -9.40
N ILE A 9 -2.69 0.59 -8.98
CA ILE A 9 -3.44 0.27 -7.76
C ILE A 9 -2.56 -0.61 -6.89
N THR A 10 -2.28 -0.14 -5.67
CA THR A 10 -1.72 -0.99 -4.62
C THR A 10 -2.74 -1.18 -3.52
N ARG A 11 -2.81 -2.42 -3.03
CA ARG A 11 -3.63 -2.78 -1.89
C ARG A 11 -2.81 -3.64 -0.96
N VAL A 12 -2.74 -3.22 0.29
CA VAL A 12 -2.13 -3.98 1.38
C VAL A 12 -3.24 -4.25 2.39
N ALA A 13 -3.37 -5.51 2.79
CA ALA A 13 -4.28 -5.90 3.87
C ALA A 13 -3.48 -6.65 4.93
N GLN A 14 -3.72 -6.29 6.18
CA GLN A 14 -3.11 -6.91 7.35
C GLN A 14 -4.19 -7.14 8.40
N GLY A 15 -4.09 -8.21 9.17
CA GLY A 15 -5.06 -8.52 10.20
C GLY A 15 -4.47 -9.28 11.35
N GLY A 16 -5.19 -9.31 12.46
CA GLY A 16 -4.74 -9.92 13.70
C GLY A 16 -5.88 -10.31 14.62
N CYS A 17 -5.50 -10.88 15.76
CA CYS A 17 -6.38 -11.39 16.79
C CYS A 17 -5.90 -10.89 18.15
N PHE A 18 -6.74 -10.11 18.84
CA PHE A 18 -6.40 -9.49 20.13
C PHE A 18 -6.11 -10.51 21.23
N VAL A 19 -6.61 -11.74 21.08
CA VAL A 19 -6.41 -12.81 22.06
C VAL A 19 -5.13 -13.60 21.76
N CYS A 20 -4.92 -14.01 20.51
CA CYS A 20 -3.80 -14.90 20.19
C CYS A 20 -2.44 -14.18 20.14
N HIS A 21 -2.39 -12.94 19.63
CA HIS A 21 -1.14 -12.21 19.36
C HIS A 21 -1.23 -10.73 19.79
N GLY A 22 -2.22 -10.37 20.61
CA GLY A 22 -2.45 -8.99 21.04
C GLY A 22 -2.74 -8.07 19.85
N SER A 23 -2.13 -6.89 19.84
CA SER A 23 -2.29 -5.88 18.79
C SER A 23 -1.41 -6.11 17.56
N LEU A 24 -0.61 -7.18 17.51
CA LEU A 24 0.29 -7.44 16.38
C LEU A 24 -0.46 -8.06 15.19
N ALA A 25 -0.06 -7.66 13.99
CA ALA A 25 -0.54 -8.28 12.76
C ALA A 25 -0.02 -9.72 12.66
N LYS A 26 -0.93 -10.67 12.42
CA LYS A 26 -0.59 -12.08 12.20
C LYS A 26 -0.72 -12.48 10.74
N TRP A 27 -1.70 -11.91 10.04
CA TRP A 27 -2.04 -12.26 8.67
C TRP A 27 -1.77 -11.06 7.77
N ALA A 28 -1.17 -11.31 6.61
CA ALA A 28 -0.90 -10.28 5.62
C ALA A 28 -1.24 -10.78 4.21
N GLY A 29 -1.49 -9.84 3.31
CA GLY A 29 -1.80 -10.10 1.90
C GLY A 29 -3.29 -10.12 1.59
N PRO A 30 -3.67 -10.43 0.34
CA PRO A 30 -5.03 -10.20 -0.17
C PRO A 30 -6.15 -10.91 0.62
N ASN A 31 -5.82 -12.03 1.28
CA ASN A 31 -6.78 -12.86 1.99
C ASN A 31 -6.87 -12.56 3.50
N ALA A 32 -6.10 -11.60 4.03
CA ALA A 32 -6.04 -11.32 5.47
C ALA A 32 -7.43 -11.09 6.10
N GLN A 33 -8.30 -10.35 5.40
CA GLN A 33 -9.68 -10.09 5.82
C GLN A 33 -10.49 -11.38 6.02
N GLY A 34 -10.43 -12.30 5.04
CA GLY A 34 -11.16 -13.56 5.10
C GLY A 34 -10.60 -14.54 6.13
N VAL A 35 -9.30 -14.45 6.45
CA VAL A 35 -8.69 -15.25 7.52
C VAL A 35 -9.10 -14.70 8.90
N ALA A 36 -9.11 -13.37 9.07
CA ALA A 36 -9.56 -12.74 10.31
C ALA A 36 -11.03 -13.05 10.63
N ALA A 37 -11.90 -13.03 9.62
CA ALA A 37 -13.31 -13.41 9.76
C ALA A 37 -13.46 -14.88 10.15
N ARG A 38 -12.85 -15.80 9.39
CA ARG A 38 -12.91 -17.25 9.69
C ARG A 38 -12.35 -17.59 11.06
N HIS A 39 -11.30 -16.88 11.51
CA HIS A 39 -10.75 -17.07 12.85
C HIS A 39 -11.73 -16.63 13.93
N HIS A 40 -12.42 -15.50 13.74
CA HIS A 40 -13.49 -15.07 14.66
C HIS A 40 -14.60 -16.12 14.72
N ASP A 41 -15.11 -16.57 13.57
CA ASP A 41 -16.20 -17.54 13.51
C ASP A 41 -15.83 -18.87 14.20
N ALA A 42 -14.57 -19.30 14.08
CA ALA A 42 -14.09 -20.55 14.66
C ALA A 42 -13.75 -20.46 16.17
N THR A 43 -13.41 -19.27 16.69
CA THR A 43 -12.85 -19.13 18.05
C THR A 43 -13.62 -18.18 18.96
N GLY A 44 -14.49 -17.32 18.42
CA GLY A 44 -15.13 -16.21 19.13
C GLY A 44 -14.18 -15.06 19.50
N HIS A 45 -12.89 -15.13 19.17
CA HIS A 45 -11.94 -14.07 19.51
C HIS A 45 -12.22 -12.79 18.72
N ARG A 46 -12.02 -11.63 19.35
CA ARG A 46 -12.05 -10.34 18.65
C ARG A 46 -10.88 -10.25 17.68
N THR A 47 -11.18 -10.20 16.38
CA THR A 47 -10.20 -10.00 15.31
C THR A 47 -10.31 -8.60 14.71
N TRP A 48 -9.28 -8.22 13.95
CA TRP A 48 -9.24 -6.96 13.22
C TRP A 48 -8.58 -7.17 11.85
N CYS A 49 -8.87 -6.28 10.91
CA CYS A 49 -8.24 -6.23 9.61
C CYS A 49 -8.16 -4.77 9.13
N ASP A 50 -6.94 -4.32 8.86
CA ASP A 50 -6.65 -3.03 8.25
C ASP A 50 -6.40 -3.22 6.75
N VAL A 51 -6.99 -2.33 5.95
CA VAL A 51 -6.85 -2.35 4.49
C VAL A 51 -6.41 -0.96 4.04
N THR A 52 -5.20 -0.87 3.50
CA THR A 52 -4.65 0.34 2.89
C THR A 52 -4.69 0.19 1.39
N MET A 53 -5.27 1.18 0.71
CA MET A 53 -5.37 1.22 -0.74
C MET A 53 -4.83 2.56 -1.26
N CYS A 54 -3.94 2.49 -2.24
CA CYS A 54 -3.47 3.65 -2.97
C CYS A 54 -3.79 3.46 -4.45
N VAL A 55 -4.40 4.49 -5.04
CA VAL A 55 -4.70 4.55 -6.46
C VAL A 55 -3.99 5.76 -7.02
N THR A 56 -3.11 5.54 -7.99
CA THR A 56 -2.35 6.57 -8.68
C THR A 56 -2.83 6.66 -10.14
N TYR A 57 -2.98 7.88 -10.65
CA TYR A 57 -3.46 8.14 -12.00
C TYR A 57 -2.42 8.92 -12.80
N GLY A 58 -2.25 8.55 -14.06
CA GLY A 58 -1.28 9.14 -14.96
C GLY A 58 0.17 8.76 -14.61
N SER A 59 1.08 9.31 -15.39
CA SER A 59 2.52 9.29 -15.16
C SER A 59 3.00 10.73 -15.00
N ALA A 60 3.99 10.95 -14.12
CA ALA A 60 4.61 12.26 -14.02
C ALA A 60 5.39 12.52 -15.33
N PRO A 61 5.14 13.63 -16.04
CA PRO A 61 6.03 14.02 -17.13
C PRO A 61 7.44 14.27 -16.56
N ALA A 62 8.47 14.05 -17.37
CA ALA A 62 9.82 14.49 -17.02
C ALA A 62 9.75 15.99 -16.69
N ASP A 63 10.27 16.39 -15.53
CA ASP A 63 10.29 17.78 -15.10
C ASP A 63 11.63 18.39 -15.52
N ASP A 64 11.60 19.21 -16.57
CA ASP A 64 12.80 19.87 -17.12
C ASP A 64 13.46 20.86 -16.12
N ARG A 65 12.83 21.13 -14.97
CA ARG A 65 13.43 21.90 -13.86
C ARG A 65 14.30 21.04 -12.94
N GLN A 66 14.27 19.72 -13.07
CA GLN A 66 15.21 18.85 -12.37
C GLN A 66 16.56 18.92 -13.09
N THR A 67 17.41 19.84 -12.63
CA THR A 67 18.81 19.90 -13.04
C THR A 67 19.56 18.73 -12.40
N ASP A 68 20.34 18.01 -13.20
CA ASP A 68 21.21 16.97 -12.69
C ASP A 68 22.23 17.56 -11.69
N ILE A 69 22.65 16.79 -10.69
CA ILE A 69 23.55 17.33 -9.66
C ILE A 69 24.92 17.69 -10.24
N GLU A 70 25.36 16.93 -11.24
CA GLU A 70 26.57 17.17 -12.02
C GLU A 70 26.48 18.51 -12.79
N ASP A 71 25.33 18.81 -13.38
CA ASP A 71 25.08 20.06 -14.13
C ASP A 71 24.99 21.27 -13.18
N ALA A 72 24.37 21.10 -12.01
CA ALA A 72 24.24 22.15 -11.00
C ALA A 72 25.59 22.55 -10.38
N ILE A 73 26.51 21.59 -10.21
CA ILE A 73 27.86 21.83 -9.68
C ILE A 73 28.78 22.43 -10.75
N GLY A 74 28.66 21.96 -12.00
CA GLY A 74 29.48 22.46 -13.12
C GLY A 74 29.25 23.94 -13.46
N GLY A 75 28.04 24.47 -13.24
CA GLY A 75 27.71 25.88 -13.47
C GLY A 75 28.11 26.85 -12.34
N ALA A 76 28.66 26.36 -11.23
CA ALA A 76 29.04 27.16 -10.06
C ALA A 76 30.55 27.50 -9.99
N ALA A 77 31.34 27.10 -11.00
CA ALA A 77 32.77 27.37 -11.13
C ALA A 77 33.07 28.39 -12.23
#